data_AF-A0A3B9ELG0-F1
#
_entry.id   AF-A0A3B9ELG0-F1
#
_cell.length_a   1.000
_cell.length_b   1.000
_cell.length_c   1.000
_cell.angle_alpha   90.00
_cell.angle_beta   90.00
_cell.angle_gamma   90.00
#
_symmetry.space_group_name_H-M   'P 1'
#
loop_
_entity.id
_entity.type
_entity.pdbx_description
1 polymer ?
#
loop_
_entity_poly.entity_id
_entity_poly.type
_entity_poly.pdbx_seq_one_letter_code
_entity_poly.pdbx_strand_id
1 'polypeptide(L)' 'MSRYFLSPRREPQLEEVLADPVVRLVMARDGVTLDDMRDVVSSARSRLLFRQMVAAESSF' A
#
# COMPACT_ATOMS: atom_id res chain seq x y z
N MET A 1 6.54 -12.38 -23.49
CA MET A 1 6.45 -10.96 -23.09
C MET A 1 5.65 -10.88 -21.80
N SER A 2 6.33 -10.74 -20.65
CA SER A 2 5.67 -10.63 -19.35
C SER A 2 5.17 -9.19 -19.17
N ARG A 3 3.85 -8.99 -19.12
CA ARG A 3 3.19 -7.66 -19.02
C ARG A 3 3.02 -7.23 -17.55
N TYR A 4 4.07 -7.35 -16.75
CA TYR A 4 4.06 -6.91 -15.35
C TYR A 4 4.99 -5.69 -15.23
N PHE A 5 4.42 -4.55 -14.85
CA PHE A 5 5.00 -3.21 -15.03
C PHE A 5 5.93 -2.76 -13.90
N LEU A 6 6.31 -3.64 -12.98
CA LEU A 6 7.18 -3.27 -11.87
C LEU A 6 8.63 -3.15 -12.35
N SER A 7 9.17 -1.94 -12.37
CA SER A 7 10.57 -1.69 -12.70
C SER A 7 11.47 -2.11 -11.53
N PRO A 8 12.42 -3.05 -11.72
CA PRO A 8 13.22 -3.61 -10.62
C PRO A 8 14.22 -2.62 -10.00
N ARG A 9 14.33 -1.40 -10.52
CA ARG A 9 15.30 -0.37 -10.07
C ARG A 9 14.72 0.68 -9.13
N ARG A 10 13.41 0.68 -8.90
CA ARG A 10 12.75 1.63 -8.00
C ARG A 10 11.65 0.90 -7.25
N GLU A 11 11.49 1.24 -5.98
CA GLU A 11 10.33 0.77 -5.23
C GLU A 11 9.05 1.33 -5.86
N PRO A 12 8.12 0.46 -6.30
CA PRO A 12 6.90 0.89 -6.94
C PRO A 12 6.02 1.64 -5.94
N GLN A 13 5.32 2.66 -6.44
CA GLN A 13 4.26 3.28 -5.67
C GLN A 13 3.15 2.26 -5.42
N LEU A 14 2.43 2.41 -4.32
CA LEU A 14 1.31 1.53 -3.97
C LEU A 14 0.27 1.44 -5.12
N GLU A 15 0.01 2.55 -5.79
CA GLU A 15 -0.91 2.63 -6.94
C GLU A 15 -0.46 1.75 -8.10
N GLU A 16 0.84 1.65 -8.36
CA GLU A 16 1.42 0.82 -9.41
C GLU A 16 1.28 -0.67 -9.07
N VAL A 17 1.47 -1.04 -7.80
CA VAL A 17 1.29 -2.40 -7.30
C VAL A 17 -0.19 -2.82 -7.42
N LEU A 18 -1.11 -1.95 -7.00
CA LEU A 18 -2.56 -2.23 -7.07
C LEU A 18 -3.11 -2.18 -8.52
N ALA A 19 -2.38 -1.56 -9.44
CA ALA A 19 -2.67 -1.62 -10.87
C ALA A 19 -2.15 -2.90 -11.53
N ASP A 20 -1.27 -3.67 -10.88
CA ASP A 20 -0.72 -4.90 -11.44
C ASP A 20 -1.82 -5.98 -11.59
N PRO A 21 -1.98 -6.57 -12.79
CA PRO A 21 -2.99 -7.61 -13.03
C PRO A 21 -2.84 -8.85 -12.16
N VAL A 22 -1.61 -9.30 -11.84
CA VAL A 22 -1.37 -10.45 -10.97
C VAL A 22 -1.80 -10.12 -9.55
N VAL A 23 -1.47 -8.92 -9.07
CA VAL A 23 -1.91 -8.47 -7.74
C VAL A 23 -3.44 -8.48 -7.66
N ARG A 24 -4.14 -7.96 -8.68
CA ARG A 24 -5.61 -7.98 -8.73
C ARG A 24 -6.18 -9.39 -8.76
N LEU A 25 -5.56 -10.32 -9.47
CA LEU A 25 -5.99 -11.72 -9.50
C LEU A 25 -5.80 -12.40 -8.13
N VAL A 26 -4.70 -12.12 -7.45
CA VAL A 26 -4.43 -12.63 -6.10
C VAL A 26 -5.43 -12.06 -5.10
N MET A 27 -5.68 -10.75 -5.14
CA MET A 27 -6.70 -10.11 -4.31
C MET A 27 -8.08 -10.74 -4.53
N ALA A 28 -8.50 -10.92 -5.79
CA ALA A 28 -9.77 -11.55 -6.11
C ALA A 28 -9.86 -13.01 -5.65
N ARG A 29 -8.78 -13.78 -5.77
CA ARG A 29 -8.69 -15.16 -5.24
C ARG A 29 -8.91 -15.18 -3.73
N ASP A 30 -8.35 -14.20 -3.03
CA ASP A 30 -8.40 -14.11 -1.58
C ASP A 30 -9.65 -13.36 -1.07
N GLY A 31 -10.56 -12.97 -1.97
CA GLY A 31 -11.80 -12.26 -1.63
C GLY A 31 -11.59 -10.81 -1.19
N VAL A 32 -10.44 -10.22 -1.52
CA VAL A 32 -10.04 -8.86 -1.14
C VAL A 32 -10.38 -7.88 -2.26
N THR A 33 -11.02 -6.78 -1.90
CA THR A 33 -11.34 -5.68 -2.82
C THR A 33 -10.31 -4.56 -2.76
N LEU A 34 -10.34 -3.65 -3.74
CA LEU A 34 -9.50 -2.44 -3.71
C LEU A 34 -9.87 -1.52 -2.54
N ASP A 35 -11.13 -1.49 -2.13
CA ASP A 35 -11.59 -0.65 -1.02
C ASP A 35 -11.08 -1.21 0.32
N ASP A 36 -11.05 -2.53 0.50
CA ASP A 36 -10.41 -3.15 1.67
C ASP A 36 -8.94 -2.73 1.80
N MET A 37 -8.21 -2.69 0.67
CA MET A 37 -6.82 -2.21 0.67
C MET A 37 -6.69 -0.73 1.01
N ARG A 38 -7.60 0.12 0.52
CA ARG A 38 -7.62 1.55 0.85
C ARG A 38 -7.84 1.77 2.34
N ASP A 39 -8.69 0.98 2.98
CA ASP A 39 -8.97 1.06 4.41
C ASP A 39 -7.77 0.62 5.26
N VAL A 40 -7.08 -0.45 4.84
CA VAL A 40 -5.84 -0.88 5.50
C VAL A 40 -4.75 0.19 5.40
N VAL A 41 -4.60 0.79 4.21
CA VAL A 41 -3.57 1.81 3.96
C VAL A 41 -3.87 3.10 4.73
N SER A 42 -5.12 3.55 4.72
CA SER A 42 -5.53 4.75 5.45
C SER A 42 -5.34 4.58 6.96
N SER A 43 -5.76 3.43 7.52
CA SER A 43 -5.58 3.13 8.94
C SER A 43 -4.11 3.00 9.33
N ALA A 44 -3.27 2.41 8.48
CA ALA A 44 -1.82 2.35 8.69
C ALA A 44 -1.20 3.76 8.68
N ARG A 45 -1.56 4.60 7.71
CA ARG A 45 -1.08 5.98 7.61
C ARG A 45 -1.47 6.79 8.84
N SER A 46 -2.72 6.71 9.29
CA SER A 46 -3.17 7.41 10.50
C SER A 46 -2.39 6.99 11.74
N ARG A 47 -2.10 5.68 11.91
CA ARG A 47 -1.27 5.18 13.02
C ARG A 47 0.17 5.69 12.95
N LEU A 48 0.76 5.75 11.76
CA LEU A 48 2.10 6.27 11.57
C LEU A 48 2.18 7.77 11.87
N LEU A 49 1.22 8.55 11.38
CA LEU A 49 1.13 9.98 11.66
C LEU A 49 0.96 10.26 13.15
N PHE A 50 0.07 9.53 13.82
CA PHE A 50 -0.09 9.63 15.27
C PHE A 50 1.22 9.34 16.01
N ARG A 51 1.93 8.27 15.63
CA ARG A 51 3.22 7.93 16.23
C ARG A 51 4.28 9.01 16.00
N GLN A 52 4.30 9.64 14.82
CA GLN A 52 5.21 10.74 14.51
C GLN A 52 4.89 11.99 15.35
N MET A 53 3.61 12.33 15.52
CA MET A 53 3.19 13.44 16.37
C MET A 53 3.62 13.23 17.83
N VAL A 54 3.34 12.05 18.40
CA VAL A 54 3.75 11.72 19.77
C VAL A 54 5.27 11.79 19.92
N ALA A 55 6.03 11.26 18.95
CA ALA A 55 7.50 11.32 18.99
C ALA A 55 8.03 12.77 18.89
N ALA A 56 7.36 13.63 18.13
CA ALA A 56 7.70 15.05 18.02
C ALA A 56 7.41 15.81 19.34
N GLU A 57 6.27 15.56 19.99
CA GLU A 57 5.93 16.15 21.29
C GLU A 57 6.85 15.68 22.41
N SER A 58 7.33 14.43 22.36
CA SER A 58 8.25 13.86 23.36
C SER A 58 9.69 14.37 23.23
N SER A 59 10.02 15.05 22.13
CA SER A 59 11.37 15.56 21.83
C SER A 59 11.55 17.04 22.21
N PHE A 60 10.52 17.67 22.79
CA PHE A 60 10.54 18.99 23.42
C PHE A 60 10.59 18.86 24.94
#